data_AF-A0A535DEC9-F1
#
_entry.id   AF-A0A535DEC9-F1
#
_cell.length_a   1.000
_cell.length_b   1.000
_cell.length_c   1.000
_cell.angle_alpha   90.00
_cell.angle_beta   90.00
_cell.angle_gamma   90.00
#
_symmetry.space_group_name_H-M   'P 1'
#
loop_
_entity.id
_entity.type
_entity.pdbx_description
1 polymer ?
#
loop_
_entity_poly.entity_id
_entity_poly.type
_entity_poly.pdbx_seq_one_letter_code
_entity_poly.pdbx_strand_id
1 'polypeptide(L)'
;MATWIWVTFGIIAGILLILIAGAGFVWWKIYTSEEKKLARRIAKLNVRDKLSLAGALFGDPRIGIAPKLIAVGLILYLASPLDLIPDFVPVVGYFDDLLIVIIGAGLLLRSIPEYVLEEHVGRVEEKRRREKLLEAGRSR
;
A
#
# COMPACT_ATOMS: atom_id res chain seq x y z
N MET A 1 26.21 -8.93 35.25
CA MET A 1 25.29 -7.93 34.67
C MET A 1 25.11 -8.07 33.14
N ALA A 2 26.03 -8.69 32.39
CA ALA A 2 25.99 -8.76 30.93
C ALA A 2 25.03 -9.83 30.30
N THR A 3 24.51 -10.78 31.07
CA THR A 3 23.65 -11.87 30.53
C THR A 3 22.22 -11.42 30.21
N TRP A 4 21.69 -10.45 30.97
CA TRP A 4 20.34 -9.90 30.75
C TRP A 4 20.21 -9.20 29.39
N ILE A 5 21.30 -8.61 28.90
CA ILE A 5 21.35 -7.95 27.59
C ILE A 5 21.08 -8.98 26.47
N TRP A 6 21.77 -10.12 26.50
CA TRP A 6 21.58 -11.19 25.50
C TRP A 6 20.18 -11.81 25.55
N VAL A 7 19.59 -11.95 26.74
CA VAL A 7 18.21 -12.42 26.90
C VAL A 7 17.22 -11.45 26.28
N THR A 8 17.39 -10.13 26.50
CA THR A 8 16.51 -9.13 25.88
C THR A 8 16.62 -9.12 24.36
N PHE A 9 17.83 -9.23 23.80
CA PHE A 9 18.01 -9.33 22.35
C PHE A 9 17.36 -10.60 21.76
N GLY A 10 17.45 -11.73 22.45
CA GLY A 10 16.81 -12.97 22.02
C GLY A 10 15.28 -12.88 21.98
N ILE A 11 14.67 -12.24 22.99
CA ILE A 11 13.21 -12.02 23.04
C ILE A 11 12.77 -11.08 21.91
N ILE A 12 13.49 -9.97 21.71
CA ILE A 12 13.19 -9.00 20.64
C ILE A 12 13.31 -9.67 19.27
N ALA A 13 14.37 -10.45 19.04
CA ALA A 13 14.57 -11.17 17.78
C ALA A 13 13.46 -12.21 17.53
N GLY A 14 13.01 -12.91 18.57
CA GLY A 14 11.90 -13.86 18.49
C GLY A 14 10.58 -13.17 18.13
N ILE A 15 10.25 -12.06 18.78
CA ILE A 15 9.05 -11.26 18.45
C ILE A 15 9.14 -10.74 17.02
N LEU A 16 10.30 -10.21 16.61
CA LEU A 16 10.51 -9.71 15.25
C LEU A 16 10.32 -10.82 14.20
N LEU A 17 10.83 -12.03 14.45
CA LEU A 17 10.63 -13.18 13.57
C LEU A 17 9.16 -13.56 13.44
N ILE A 18 8.41 -13.57 14.55
CA ILE A 18 6.97 -13.85 14.54
C ILE A 18 6.21 -12.79 13.75
N LEU A 19 6.59 -11.51 13.91
CA LEU A 19 6.00 -10.40 13.16
C LEU A 19 6.29 -10.50 11.65
N ILE A 20 7.53 -10.83 11.26
CA ILE A 20 7.92 -11.05 9.85
C ILE A 20 7.18 -12.25 9.26
N ALA A 21 7.12 -13.36 9.99
CA ALA A 21 6.40 -14.55 9.54
C ALA A 21 4.89 -14.29 9.42
N GLY A 22 4.30 -13.58 10.38
CA GLY A 22 2.92 -13.15 10.35
C GLY A 22 2.63 -12.22 9.18
N ALA A 23 3.46 -11.21 8.95
CA ALA A 23 3.36 -10.30 7.81
C ALA A 23 3.43 -11.05 6.48
N GLY A 24 4.39 -11.98 6.34
CA GLY A 24 4.53 -12.81 5.14
C GLY A 24 3.35 -13.76 4.91
N PHE A 25 2.83 -14.36 5.98
CA PHE A 25 1.66 -15.21 5.94
C PHE A 25 0.40 -14.43 5.54
N VAL A 26 0.20 -13.27 6.15
CA VAL A 26 -0.87 -12.33 5.83
C VAL A 26 -0.74 -11.88 4.37
N TRP A 27 0.47 -11.54 3.91
CA TRP A 27 0.74 -11.19 2.51
C TRP A 27 0.31 -12.32 1.57
N TRP A 28 0.71 -13.56 1.88
CA TRP A 28 0.38 -14.72 1.06
C TRP A 28 -1.14 -14.97 1.01
N LYS A 29 -1.83 -14.78 2.13
CA LYS A 29 -3.27 -15.01 2.25
C LYS A 29 -4.11 -13.87 1.67
N ILE A 30 -3.63 -12.63 1.75
CA ILE A 30 -4.37 -11.43 1.34
C ILE A 30 -4.22 -11.14 -0.15
N TYR A 31 -3.03 -11.27 -0.74
CA TYR A 31 -2.80 -10.88 -2.14
C TYR A 31 -2.94 -12.05 -3.11
N THR A 32 -4.05 -12.06 -3.85
CA THR A 32 -4.27 -12.94 -5.00
C THR A 32 -3.35 -12.58 -6.18
N SER A 33 -3.19 -13.50 -7.13
CA SER A 33 -2.31 -13.30 -8.30
C SER A 33 -2.72 -12.12 -9.19
N GLU A 34 -4.01 -11.82 -9.29
CA GLU A 34 -4.53 -10.70 -10.09
C GLU A 34 -4.33 -9.36 -9.37
N GLU A 35 -4.61 -9.29 -8.07
CA GLU A 35 -4.32 -8.09 -7.25
C GLU A 35 -2.82 -7.74 -7.30
N LYS A 36 -1.93 -8.73 -7.31
CA LYS A 36 -0.49 -8.51 -7.51
C LYS A 36 -0.15 -7.94 -8.88
N LYS A 37 -0.89 -8.27 -9.94
CA LYS A 37 -0.69 -7.67 -11.28
C LYS A 37 -1.12 -6.21 -11.26
N LEU A 38 -2.28 -5.90 -10.69
CA LEU A 38 -2.81 -4.53 -10.59
C LEU A 38 -1.94 -3.65 -9.70
N ALA A 39 -1.55 -4.13 -8.53
CA ALA A 39 -0.63 -3.42 -7.64
C ALA A 39 0.69 -3.09 -8.34
N ARG A 40 1.25 -4.03 -9.12
CA ARG A 40 2.47 -3.79 -9.91
C ARG A 40 2.27 -2.76 -11.03
N ARG A 41 1.09 -2.70 -11.66
CA ARG A 41 0.76 -1.66 -12.65
C ARG A 41 0.67 -0.30 -12.00
N ILE A 42 -0.07 -0.19 -10.90
CA ILE A 42 -0.20 1.04 -10.11
C ILE A 42 1.15 1.50 -9.55
N ALA A 43 2.01 0.57 -9.12
CA ALA A 43 3.35 0.90 -8.60
C ALA A 43 4.24 1.59 -9.65
N LYS A 44 4.08 1.25 -10.95
CA LYS A 44 4.80 1.85 -12.08
C LYS A 44 4.27 3.22 -12.52
N LEU A 45 3.15 3.66 -11.95
CA LEU A 45 2.57 4.98 -12.22
C LEU A 45 3.33 6.07 -11.45
N ASN A 46 3.38 7.27 -12.04
CA ASN A 46 3.94 8.43 -11.38
C ASN A 46 3.02 8.91 -10.25
N VAL A 47 3.54 9.74 -9.33
CA VAL A 47 2.73 10.27 -8.21
C VAL A 47 1.48 11.01 -8.71
N ARG A 48 1.58 11.79 -9.80
CA ARG A 48 0.43 12.48 -10.41
C ARG A 48 -0.64 11.51 -10.90
N ASP A 49 -0.23 10.44 -11.57
CA ASP A 49 -1.12 9.42 -12.10
C ASP A 49 -1.80 8.65 -10.96
N LYS A 50 -1.07 8.34 -9.88
CA LYS A 50 -1.61 7.72 -8.67
C LYS A 50 -2.67 8.61 -8.01
N LEU A 51 -2.41 9.92 -7.90
CA LEU A 51 -3.38 10.87 -7.35
C LEU A 51 -4.63 11.01 -8.24
N SER A 52 -4.45 11.07 -9.57
CA SER A 52 -5.57 11.09 -10.51
C SER A 52 -6.39 9.81 -10.44
N LEU A 53 -5.73 8.65 -10.31
CA LEU A 53 -6.39 7.36 -10.14
C LEU A 53 -7.19 7.32 -8.84
N ALA A 54 -6.57 7.72 -7.73
CA ALA A 54 -7.23 7.78 -6.44
C ALA A 54 -8.46 8.70 -6.48
N GLY A 55 -8.32 9.92 -7.01
CA GLY A 55 -9.45 10.85 -7.15
C GLY A 55 -10.58 10.30 -8.01
N ALA A 56 -10.25 9.65 -9.13
CA ALA A 56 -11.25 9.04 -10.01
C ALA A 56 -11.99 7.88 -9.32
N LEU A 57 -11.27 7.01 -8.60
CA LEU A 57 -11.86 5.91 -7.83
C LEU A 57 -12.76 6.45 -6.71
N PHE A 58 -12.33 7.47 -5.96
CA PHE A 58 -13.14 8.06 -4.89
C PHE A 58 -14.48 8.63 -5.39
N GLY A 59 -14.48 9.19 -6.60
CA GLY A 59 -15.68 9.71 -7.25
C GLY A 59 -16.60 8.65 -7.86
N ASP A 60 -16.14 7.40 -8.03
CA ASP A 60 -16.94 6.36 -8.66
C ASP A 60 -18.08 5.88 -7.71
N PRO A 61 -19.36 5.92 -8.15
CA PRO A 61 -20.49 5.44 -7.36
C PRO A 61 -20.53 3.91 -7.19
N ARG A 62 -19.82 3.16 -8.05
CA ARG A 62 -19.69 1.69 -7.95
C ARG A 62 -18.81 1.26 -6.79
N ILE A 63 -18.00 2.17 -6.24
CA ILE A 63 -17.16 1.91 -5.09
C ILE A 63 -17.97 2.17 -3.82
N GLY A 64 -18.17 1.12 -3.02
CA GLY A 64 -18.86 1.18 -1.74
C GLY A 64 -18.16 2.10 -0.73
N ILE A 65 -18.87 2.43 0.36
CA ILE A 65 -18.35 3.31 1.42
C ILE A 65 -17.16 2.69 2.14
N ALA A 66 -17.15 1.36 2.31
CA ALA A 66 -16.07 0.64 3.00
C ALA A 66 -14.66 0.90 2.40
N PRO A 67 -14.40 0.69 1.10
CA PRO A 67 -13.11 1.02 0.50
C PRO A 67 -12.72 2.50 0.63
N LYS A 68 -13.69 3.42 0.58
CA LYS A 68 -13.44 4.86 0.80
C LYS A 68 -13.02 5.15 2.24
N LEU A 69 -13.67 4.52 3.22
CA LEU A 69 -13.28 4.62 4.64
C LEU A 69 -11.91 3.99 4.90
N ILE A 70 -11.60 2.84 4.30
CA ILE A 70 -10.27 2.22 4.40
C ILE A 70 -9.21 3.17 3.84
N ALA A 71 -9.45 3.76 2.67
CA ALA A 71 -8.55 4.71 2.04
C ALA A 71 -8.32 5.97 2.90
N VAL A 72 -9.41 6.56 3.41
CA VAL A 72 -9.34 7.73 4.30
C VAL A 72 -8.64 7.36 5.60
N GLY A 73 -8.93 6.20 6.19
CA GLY A 73 -8.27 5.72 7.39
C GLY A 73 -6.77 5.52 7.18
N LEU A 74 -6.36 4.99 6.02
CA LEU A 74 -4.95 4.82 5.68
C LEU A 74 -4.23 6.16 5.48
N ILE A 75 -4.89 7.13 4.84
CA ILE A 75 -4.36 8.49 4.66
C ILE A 75 -4.26 9.19 6.01
N LEU A 76 -5.31 9.12 6.85
CA LEU A 76 -5.31 9.72 8.18
C LEU A 76 -4.25 9.09 9.07
N TYR A 77 -4.02 7.78 8.95
CA TYR A 77 -2.94 7.08 9.64
C TYR A 77 -1.57 7.62 9.18
N LEU A 78 -1.31 7.64 7.86
CA LEU A 78 -0.03 8.12 7.31
C LEU A 78 0.20 9.63 7.51
N ALA A 79 -0.86 10.42 7.58
CA ALA A 79 -0.82 11.86 7.82
C ALA A 79 -0.90 12.22 9.30
N SER A 80 -1.20 11.24 10.17
CA SER A 80 -1.25 11.44 11.61
C SER A 80 0.18 11.68 12.11
N PRO A 81 0.45 12.80 12.79
CA PRO A 81 1.74 13.07 13.44
C PRO A 81 1.92 12.24 14.73
N LEU A 82 1.05 11.25 14.96
CA LEU A 82 1.06 10.37 16.12
C LEU A 82 1.78 9.06 15.73
N ASP A 83 3.09 9.03 15.88
CA ASP A 83 3.82 7.78 16.08
C ASP A 83 3.14 7.03 17.23
N LEU A 84 2.38 5.98 16.90
CA LEU A 84 1.68 5.11 17.87
C LEU A 84 2.66 4.35 18.77
N ILE A 85 3.95 4.34 18.40
CA ILE A 85 5.04 3.74 19.15
C ILE A 85 6.09 4.84 19.37
N PRO A 86 6.20 5.39 20.59
CA PRO A 86 7.29 6.31 20.92
C PRO A 86 8.64 5.63 20.60
N ASP A 87 9.62 6.42 20.14
CA ASP A 87 10.96 6.06 19.65
C ASP A 87 11.88 5.23 20.61
N PHE A 88 11.35 4.33 21.42
CA PHE A 88 12.10 3.53 22.38
C PHE A 88 12.62 2.20 21.81
N VAL A 89 12.18 1.76 20.62
CA VAL A 89 12.66 0.52 19.99
C VAL A 89 13.00 0.78 18.51
N PRO A 90 14.28 1.03 18.15
CA PRO A 90 14.74 1.42 16.81
C PRO A 90 14.40 0.48 15.63
N VAL A 91 13.75 -0.66 15.89
CA VAL A 91 13.44 -1.70 14.89
C VAL A 91 11.94 -2.00 14.78
N VAL A 92 11.13 -1.64 15.78
CA VAL A 92 9.70 -2.01 15.84
C VAL A 92 8.79 -0.92 15.26
N GLY A 93 9.15 0.35 15.40
CA GLY A 93 8.34 1.48 14.90
C GLY A 93 8.06 1.39 13.39
N TYR A 94 9.08 1.12 12.57
CA TYR A 94 8.91 0.99 11.11
C TYR A 94 8.14 -0.25 10.67
N PHE A 95 8.07 -1.28 11.52
CA PHE A 95 7.40 -2.53 11.16
C PHE A 95 5.88 -2.36 11.18
N ASP A 96 5.37 -1.57 12.12
CA ASP A 96 3.93 -1.32 12.28
C ASP A 96 3.37 -0.56 11.07
N ASP A 97 4.03 0.52 10.65
CA ASP A 97 3.65 1.30 9.47
C ASP A 97 3.63 0.45 8.20
N LEU A 98 4.66 -0.36 7.99
CA LEU A 98 4.75 -1.23 6.83
C LEU A 98 3.62 -2.27 6.84
N LEU A 99 3.32 -2.84 8.01
CA LEU A 99 2.27 -3.83 8.16
C LEU A 99 0.90 -3.22 7.86
N ILE A 100 0.62 -2.03 8.39
CA ILE A 100 -0.63 -1.30 8.18
C ILE A 100 -0.80 -0.91 6.72
N VAL A 101 0.26 -0.45 6.05
CA VAL A 101 0.22 -0.12 4.62
C VAL A 101 -0.04 -1.36 3.78
N ILE A 102 0.63 -2.48 4.05
CA ILE A 102 0.44 -3.73 3.29
C ILE A 102 -0.99 -4.26 3.47
N ILE A 103 -1.46 -4.33 4.71
CA ILE A 103 -2.81 -4.85 5.03
C ILE A 103 -3.87 -3.90 4.47
N GLY A 104 -3.72 -2.60 4.70
CA GLY A 104 -4.64 -1.57 4.23
C GLY A 104 -4.73 -1.51 2.71
N ALA A 105 -3.59 -1.56 2.02
CA ALA A 105 -3.56 -1.62 0.56
C ALA A 105 -4.20 -2.91 0.03
N GLY A 106 -3.94 -4.06 0.66
CA GLY A 106 -4.56 -5.33 0.29
C GLY A 106 -6.07 -5.32 0.49
N LEU A 107 -6.55 -4.84 1.63
CA LEU A 107 -7.98 -4.70 1.92
C LEU A 107 -8.66 -3.73 0.95
N LEU A 108 -8.01 -2.62 0.62
CA LEU A 108 -8.54 -1.64 -0.32
C LEU A 108 -8.67 -2.22 -1.73
N LEU A 109 -7.63 -2.91 -2.22
CA LEU A 109 -7.67 -3.59 -3.53
C LEU A 109 -8.76 -4.65 -3.58
N ARG A 110 -8.93 -5.42 -2.50
CA ARG A 110 -9.96 -6.46 -2.41
C ARG A 110 -11.38 -5.91 -2.28
N SER A 111 -11.52 -4.73 -1.68
CA SER A 111 -12.83 -4.09 -1.45
C SER A 111 -13.34 -3.36 -2.69
N ILE A 112 -12.44 -2.91 -3.57
CA ILE A 112 -12.81 -2.30 -4.84
C ILE A 112 -13.07 -3.43 -5.85
N PRO A 113 -14.22 -3.43 -6.57
CA PRO A 113 -14.45 -4.41 -7.61
C PRO A 113 -13.36 -4.35 -8.68
N GLU A 114 -12.77 -5.51 -9.01
CA GLU A 114 -11.61 -5.61 -9.90
C GLU A 114 -11.82 -4.93 -11.25
N TYR A 115 -13.00 -5.10 -11.85
CA TYR A 115 -13.36 -4.49 -13.13
C TYR A 115 -13.35 -2.94 -13.08
N VAL A 116 -13.73 -2.33 -11.95
CA VAL A 116 -13.70 -0.86 -11.76
C VAL A 116 -12.25 -0.40 -11.70
N LEU A 117 -11.42 -1.11 -10.93
CA LEU A 117 -10.02 -0.78 -10.79
C LEU A 117 -9.27 -0.93 -12.12
N GLU A 118 -9.53 -2.00 -12.86
CA GLU A 118 -8.97 -2.23 -14.20
C GLU A 118 -9.34 -1.15 -15.20
N GLU A 119 -10.63 -0.75 -15.23
CA GLU A 119 -11.12 0.32 -16.10
C GLU A 119 -10.35 1.64 -15.85
N HIS A 120 -10.21 2.00 -14.57
CA HIS A 120 -9.54 3.24 -14.18
C HIS A 120 -8.03 3.20 -14.41
N VAL A 121 -7.37 2.09 -14.07
CA VAL A 121 -5.94 1.90 -14.35
C VAL A 121 -5.67 1.93 -15.85
N GLY A 122 -6.51 1.27 -16.65
CA GLY A 122 -6.41 1.27 -18.11
C GLY A 122 -6.53 2.68 -18.70
N ARG A 123 -7.50 3.48 -18.23
CA ARG A 123 -7.69 4.87 -18.65
C ARG A 123 -6.45 5.74 -18.38
N VAL A 124 -5.81 5.56 -17.23
CA VAL A 124 -4.58 6.30 -16.86
C VAL A 124 -3.39 5.86 -17.73
N GLU A 125 -3.23 4.56 -17.97
CA GLU A 125 -2.18 4.03 -18.84
C GLU A 125 -2.33 4.49 -20.30
N GLU A 126 -3.55 4.54 -20.81
CA GLU A 126 -3.86 5.03 -22.15
C GLU A 126 -3.53 6.51 -22.29
N LYS A 127 -3.96 7.34 -21.33
CA LYS A 127 -3.63 8.77 -21.30
C LYS A 127 -2.12 9.00 -21.35
N ARG A 128 -1.37 8.29 -20.51
CA ARG A 128 0.10 8.36 -20.48
C ARG A 128 0.73 7.91 -21.79
N ARG A 129 0.19 6.86 -22.42
CA ARG A 129 0.66 6.39 -23.74
C ARG A 129 0.45 7.47 -24.80
N ARG A 130 -0.73 8.10 -24.80
CA ARG A 130 -1.06 9.19 -25.74
C ARG A 130 -0.15 10.40 -25.56
N GLU A 131 0.11 10.81 -24.32
CA GLU A 131 1.05 11.89 -24.01
C GLU A 131 2.46 11.61 -24.56
N LYS A 132 2.98 10.39 -24.33
CA LYS A 132 4.28 9.99 -24.88
C LYS A 132 4.33 10.03 -26.42
N LEU A 133 3.26 9.62 -27.08
CA LEU A 133 3.18 9.67 -28.55
C LEU A 133 3.17 11.11 -29.07
N LEU A 134 2.46 12.01 -28.38
CA LEU A 134 2.44 13.44 -28.72
C LEU A 134 3.82 14.07 -28.53
N GLU A 135 4.53 13.76 -27.43
CA GLU A 135 5.90 14.24 -27.17
C GLU A 135 6.90 13.73 -28.22
N ALA A 136 6.80 12.45 -28.59
CA ALA A 136 7.64 11.85 -29.62
C ALA A 136 7.39 12.45 -31.01
N GLY A 137 6.13 12.81 -31.32
CA GLY A 137 5.77 13.50 -32.56
C GLY A 137 6.21 14.97 -32.60
N ARG A 138 6.34 15.64 -31.45
CA ARG A 138 6.75 17.05 -31.35
C ARG A 138 8.27 17.25 -31.42
N SER A 139 9.04 16.18 -31.24
CA SER A 139 10.52 16.19 -31.27
C SER A 139 11.11 15.86 -32.66
N ARG A 140 10.25 15.74 -33.69
CA ARG A 140 10.62 15.57 -35.10
C ARG A 140 10.22 16.81 -35.88
#